data_AF-A0A2N2E645-F1
#
_entry.id   AF-A0A2N2E645-F1
#
_cell.length_a   1.000
_cell.length_b   1.000
_cell.length_c   1.000
_cell.angle_alpha   90.00
_cell.angle_beta   90.00
_cell.angle_gamma   90.00
#
_symmetry.space_group_name_H-M   'P 1'
#
loop_
_entity.id
_entity.type
_entity.pdbx_description
1 polymer ?
#
loop_
_entity_poly.entity_id
_entity_poly.type
_entity_poly.pdbx_seq_one_letter_code
_entity_poly.pdbx_strand_id
1 'polypeptide(L)'
;MIRYSKDWKDYRCLDAGDGEKLEVWGKVTVRRPDPVAFWPKGGDHRWNNNDATYHRSKSGGGAWEIKKKFADYWSVNYRDLTFKVSLTAFKHTGLFPEQAV
;
A
#
# COMPACT_ATOMS: atom_id res chain seq x y z
N MET A 1 7.59 -21.51 13.08
CA MET A 1 6.49 -21.70 12.11
C MET A 1 6.21 -20.36 11.45
N ILE A 2 6.19 -20.30 10.12
CA ILE A 2 5.92 -19.05 9.37
C ILE A 2 4.40 -18.80 9.40
N ARG A 3 3.98 -17.56 9.65
CA ARG A 3 2.58 -17.11 9.56
C ARG A 3 2.46 -16.05 8.47
N TYR A 4 1.39 -16.09 7.70
CA TYR A 4 1.08 -15.09 6.69
C TYR A 4 -0.43 -14.96 6.53
N SER A 5 -0.88 -13.75 6.18
CA SER A 5 -2.29 -13.50 5.93
C SER A 5 -2.68 -13.92 4.51
N LYS A 6 -3.77 -14.69 4.39
CA LYS A 6 -4.24 -15.26 3.12
C LYS A 6 -5.69 -14.92 2.75
N ASP A 7 -6.46 -14.37 3.69
CA ASP A 7 -7.91 -14.19 3.54
C ASP A 7 -8.33 -12.78 3.05
N TRP A 8 -7.35 -11.89 2.82
CA TRP A 8 -7.64 -10.56 2.29
C TRP A 8 -8.15 -10.65 0.85
N LYS A 9 -9.31 -10.03 0.62
CA LYS A 9 -9.87 -9.82 -0.73
C LYS A 9 -9.65 -8.39 -1.21
N ASP A 10 -9.85 -7.44 -0.31
CA ASP A 10 -9.71 -6.01 -0.59
C ASP A 10 -8.29 -5.47 -0.32
N TYR A 11 -7.33 -6.33 0.05
CA TYR A 11 -5.92 -5.96 0.11
C TYR A 11 -5.07 -6.96 -0.68
N ARG A 12 -4.14 -6.44 -1.48
CA ARG A 12 -3.08 -7.24 -2.10
C ARG A 12 -1.78 -6.44 -2.18
N CYS A 13 -0.67 -7.05 -1.80
CA CYS A 13 0.64 -6.64 -2.27
C CYS A 13 0.81 -7.19 -3.70
N LEU A 14 0.84 -6.30 -4.69
CA LEU A 14 0.92 -6.67 -6.10
C LEU A 14 2.34 -7.03 -6.50
N ASP A 15 3.29 -6.22 -6.05
CA ASP A 15 4.70 -6.33 -6.38
C ASP A 15 5.55 -5.59 -5.33
N ALA A 16 6.81 -5.96 -5.22
CA ALA A 16 7.79 -5.29 -4.39
C ALA A 16 9.16 -5.38 -5.05
N GLY A 17 9.99 -4.36 -4.86
CA GLY A 17 11.34 -4.32 -5.37
C GLY A 17 11.88 -2.89 -5.44
N ASP A 18 13.17 -2.76 -5.70
CA ASP A 18 13.91 -1.50 -5.76
C ASP A 18 13.69 -0.61 -4.50
N GLY A 19 13.50 -1.22 -3.34
CA GLY A 19 13.25 -0.54 -2.07
C GLY A 19 11.81 -0.02 -1.89
N GLU A 20 10.87 -0.48 -2.71
CA GLU A 20 9.47 -0.07 -2.71
C GLU A 20 8.52 -1.25 -2.79
N LYS A 21 7.23 -0.96 -2.53
CA LYS A 21 6.14 -1.89 -2.80
C LYS A 21 4.94 -1.22 -3.41
N LEU A 22 4.19 -2.01 -4.15
CA LEU A 22 3.00 -1.65 -4.87
C LEU A 22 1.83 -2.46 -4.31
N GLU A 23 0.83 -1.76 -3.76
CA GLU A 23 -0.29 -2.37 -3.06
C GLU A 23 -1.62 -1.88 -3.63
N VAL A 24 -2.66 -2.70 -3.50
CA VAL A 24 -4.05 -2.32 -3.78
C VAL A 24 -4.87 -2.48 -2.52
N TRP A 25 -5.65 -1.44 -2.23
CA TRP A 25 -6.65 -1.38 -1.16
C TRP A 25 -8.02 -1.10 -1.79
N GLY A 26 -8.82 -2.15 -1.97
CA GLY A 26 -10.06 -2.12 -2.74
C GLY A 26 -9.78 -1.76 -4.19
N LYS A 27 -10.00 -0.49 -4.54
CA LYS A 27 -9.76 0.06 -5.89
C LYS A 27 -8.59 1.03 -5.95
N VAL A 28 -8.01 1.41 -4.82
CA VAL A 28 -6.93 2.39 -4.74
C VAL A 28 -5.58 1.68 -4.74
N THR A 29 -4.74 2.00 -5.72
CA THR A 29 -3.38 1.49 -5.86
C THR A 29 -2.39 2.49 -5.28
N VAL A 30 -1.58 2.04 -4.33
CA VAL A 30 -0.57 2.88 -3.66
C VAL A 30 0.83 2.31 -3.87
N ARG A 31 1.80 3.20 -4.05
CA ARG A 31 3.23 2.89 -4.08
C ARG A 31 3.90 3.53 -2.86
N ARG A 32 4.68 2.78 -2.10
CA ARG A 32 5.39 3.32 -0.93
C ARG A 32 6.72 2.63 -0.65
N PRO A 33 7.64 3.27 0.09
CA PRO A 33 8.94 2.68 0.43
C PRO A 33 8.84 1.46 1.34
N ASP A 34 9.55 0.41 0.94
CA ASP A 34 9.80 -0.81 1.70
C ASP A 34 11.29 -1.19 1.62
N PRO A 35 12.14 -0.70 2.54
CA PRO A 35 13.59 -0.82 2.44
C PRO A 35 14.13 -2.25 2.39
N VAL A 36 13.32 -3.24 2.79
CA VAL A 36 13.73 -4.65 2.75
C VAL A 36 13.45 -5.31 1.39
N ALA A 37 12.70 -4.66 0.50
CA ALA A 37 12.45 -5.12 -0.87
C ALA A 37 13.61 -4.78 -1.81
N PHE A 38 14.80 -5.29 -1.52
CA PHE A 38 16.04 -4.96 -2.24
C PHE A 38 16.20 -5.67 -3.59
N TRP A 39 15.32 -6.62 -3.91
CA TRP A 39 15.29 -7.29 -5.21
C TRP A 39 14.70 -6.37 -6.30
N PRO A 40 14.94 -6.63 -7.59
CA PRO A 40 14.36 -5.82 -8.67
C PRO A 40 12.84 -5.89 -8.67
N LYS A 41 12.18 -4.76 -8.98
CA LYS A 41 10.73 -4.76 -9.22
C LYS A 41 10.36 -5.53 -10.48
N GLY A 42 9.17 -6.11 -10.51
CA GLY A 42 8.61 -6.74 -11.68
C GLY A 42 8.07 -5.77 -12.72
N GLY A 43 7.43 -6.33 -13.76
CA GLY A 43 6.90 -5.60 -14.92
C GLY A 43 5.49 -5.01 -14.74
N ASP A 44 4.98 -4.86 -13.51
CA ASP A 44 3.62 -4.35 -13.32
C ASP A 44 3.49 -2.88 -13.77
N HIS A 45 2.72 -2.64 -14.83
CA HIS A 45 2.49 -1.29 -15.36
C HIS A 45 1.99 -0.28 -14.31
N ARG A 46 1.36 -0.73 -13.21
CA ARG A 46 0.89 0.13 -12.12
C ARG A 46 2.01 0.75 -11.30
N TRP A 47 3.27 0.32 -11.42
CA TRP A 47 4.42 1.06 -10.89
C TRP A 47 4.43 2.53 -11.36
N ASN A 48 3.99 2.76 -12.60
CA ASN A 48 3.93 4.09 -13.22
C ASN A 48 2.49 4.66 -13.27
N ASN A 49 1.46 3.81 -13.12
CA ASN A 49 0.04 4.20 -13.24
C ASN A 49 -0.78 4.04 -11.94
N ASN A 50 -0.13 4.01 -10.77
CA ASN A 50 -0.79 3.99 -9.46
C ASN A 50 -1.58 5.28 -9.16
N ASP A 51 -2.45 5.23 -8.14
CA ASP A 51 -3.28 6.36 -7.73
C ASP A 51 -2.54 7.33 -6.80
N ALA A 52 -1.67 6.81 -5.93
CA ALA A 52 -0.83 7.63 -5.06
C ALA A 52 0.55 7.02 -4.78
N THR A 53 1.56 7.88 -4.63
CA THR A 53 2.92 7.49 -4.28
C THR A 53 3.38 8.25 -3.03
N TYR A 54 3.97 7.56 -2.04
CA TYR A 54 4.57 8.20 -0.88
C TYR A 54 6.05 8.52 -1.13
N HIS A 55 6.40 9.80 -1.06
CA HIS A 55 7.77 10.29 -1.20
C HIS A 55 8.38 10.56 0.16
N ARG A 56 9.48 9.86 0.48
CA ARG A 56 10.21 10.06 1.74
C ARG A 56 11.05 11.34 1.66
N SER A 57 10.98 12.19 2.69
CA SER A 57 11.87 13.35 2.79
C SER A 57 13.22 12.98 3.40
N LYS A 58 14.28 13.68 2.96
CA LYS A 58 15.63 13.58 3.54
C LYS A 58 15.69 14.07 5.00
N SER A 59 14.82 15.00 5.38
CA SER A 59 14.72 15.54 6.75
C SER A 59 13.86 14.69 7.70
N GLY A 60 13.37 13.54 7.24
CA GLY A 60 12.41 12.70 7.98
C GLY A 60 10.97 12.92 7.54
N GLY A 61 10.12 11.93 7.76
CA GLY A 61 8.75 11.92 7.25
C GLY A 61 8.68 11.80 5.71
N GLY A 62 7.70 12.48 5.12
CA GLY A 62 7.41 12.41 3.70
C GLY A 62 5.99 12.89 3.40
N ALA A 63 5.58 12.79 2.14
CA ALA A 63 4.27 13.22 1.69
C ALA A 63 3.71 12.29 0.61
N TRP A 64 2.40 12.19 0.54
CA TRP A 64 1.71 11.53 -0.56
C TRP A 64 1.58 12.48 -1.75
N GLU A 65 2.00 12.00 -2.91
CA GLU A 65 1.59 12.55 -4.20
C GLU A 65 0.34 11.80 -4.65
N ILE A 66 -0.77 12.53 -4.81
CA ILE A 66 -2.03 12.00 -5.35
C ILE A 66 -2.02 12.22 -6.86
N LYS A 67 -1.93 11.15 -7.63
CA LYS A 67 -1.85 11.18 -9.11
C LYS A 67 -3.23 11.11 -9.76
N LYS A 68 -4.19 10.45 -9.09
CA LYS A 68 -5.57 10.29 -9.53
C LYS A 68 -6.50 10.65 -8.39
N LYS A 69 -7.63 11.27 -8.70
CA LYS A 69 -8.60 11.70 -7.68
C LYS A 69 -9.37 10.49 -7.14
N PHE A 70 -9.38 10.34 -5.81
CA PHE A 70 -10.24 9.42 -5.06
C PHE A 70 -10.68 10.12 -3.76
N ALA A 71 -11.59 9.50 -3.01
CA ALA A 71 -12.07 10.06 -1.74
C ALA A 71 -10.95 10.08 -0.68
N ASP A 72 -10.96 11.05 0.22
CA ASP A 72 -9.94 11.21 1.29
C ASP A 72 -9.76 9.94 2.15
N TYR A 73 -10.81 9.12 2.21
CA TYR A 73 -10.78 7.77 2.74
C TYR A 73 -11.69 6.85 1.92
N TRP A 74 -11.46 5.55 2.02
CA TRP A 74 -12.32 4.53 1.45
C TRP A 74 -12.47 3.37 2.42
N SER A 75 -13.46 2.51 2.16
CA SER A 75 -13.71 1.32 2.97
C SER A 75 -13.13 0.08 2.31
N VAL A 76 -12.57 -0.82 3.11
CA VAL A 76 -12.14 -2.16 2.70
C VAL A 76 -12.73 -3.20 3.64
N ASN A 77 -12.98 -4.39 3.11
CA ASN A 77 -13.59 -5.48 3.85
C ASN A 77 -12.57 -6.57 4.18
N TYR A 78 -12.70 -7.13 5.38
CA TYR A 78 -12.03 -8.37 5.77
C TYR A 78 -13.03 -9.23 6.54
N ARG A 79 -13.44 -10.35 5.94
CA ARG A 79 -14.52 -11.21 6.45
C ARG A 79 -15.80 -10.39 6.67
N ASP A 80 -16.29 -10.33 7.89
CA ASP A 80 -17.48 -9.61 8.35
C ASP A 80 -17.18 -8.19 8.86
N LEU A 81 -15.93 -7.74 8.76
CA LEU A 81 -15.49 -6.43 9.23
C LEU A 81 -15.26 -5.45 8.08
N THR A 82 -15.62 -4.18 8.33
CA THR A 82 -15.39 -3.06 7.42
C THR A 82 -14.43 -2.07 8.07
N PHE A 83 -13.34 -1.74 7.38
CA PHE A 83 -12.32 -0.83 7.86
C PHE A 83 -12.24 0.44 7.02
N LYS A 84 -11.96 1.57 7.67
CA LYS A 84 -11.57 2.81 7.01
C LYS A 84 -10.08 2.75 6.66
N VAL A 85 -9.75 3.08 5.42
CA VAL A 85 -8.38 3.24 4.92
C VAL A 85 -8.23 4.65 4.37
N SER A 86 -7.09 5.28 4.63
CA SER A 86 -6.79 6.62 4.12
C SER A 86 -5.29 6.82 3.99
N LEU A 87 -4.87 7.77 3.15
CA LEU A 87 -3.48 8.21 3.11
C LEU A 87 -3.19 9.07 4.34
N THR A 88 -2.33 8.57 5.24
CA THR A 88 -1.96 9.30 6.47
C THR A 88 -0.80 10.28 6.22
N ALA A 89 -0.45 11.10 7.21
CA ALA A 89 0.76 11.93 7.12
C ALA A 89 2.06 11.10 6.97
N PHE A 90 2.01 9.82 7.35
CA PHE A 90 3.10 8.87 7.21
C PHE A 90 2.83 7.88 6.07
N LYS A 91 3.81 7.02 5.79
CA LYS A 91 3.72 6.04 4.70
C LYS A 91 2.66 4.94 4.87
N HIS A 92 2.03 4.82 6.04
CA HIS A 92 1.03 3.77 6.29
C HIS A 92 -0.38 4.24 5.91
N THR A 93 -1.26 3.28 5.68
CA THR A 93 -2.67 3.50 5.27
C THR A 93 -3.67 3.31 6.41
N GLY A 94 -3.17 3.08 7.63
CA GLY A 94 -3.98 2.94 8.86
C GLY A 94 -4.39 1.50 9.19
N LEU A 95 -4.08 0.54 8.33
CA LEU A 95 -4.36 -0.88 8.52
C LEU A 95 -3.12 -1.72 8.18
N PHE A 96 -2.92 -2.82 8.93
CA PHE A 96 -1.75 -3.72 8.81
C PHE A 96 -2.23 -5.14 8.46
N PRO A 97 -2.38 -5.46 7.15
CA PRO A 97 -2.95 -6.73 6.69
C PRO A 97 -2.22 -7.96 7.19
N GLU A 98 -0.91 -7.84 7.40
CA GLU A 98 -0.03 -8.89 7.88
C GLU A 98 -0.38 -9.40 9.29
N GLN A 99 -1.13 -8.61 10.09
CA GLN A 99 -1.56 -9.02 11.44
C GLN A 99 -2.76 -9.98 11.42
N ALA A 100 -3.42 -10.16 10.27
CA ALA A 100 -4.53 -11.08 10.11
C ALA A 100 -4.04 -12.50 9.81
N VAL A 101 -3.40 -13.14 10.80
CA VAL A 101 -2.77 -14.48 10.74
C VAL A 101 -3.65 -15.60 11.29
#